data_AF-A0A1M7K0B9-F1
#
_entry.id   AF-A0A1M7K0B9-F1
#
_cell.length_a   1.000
_cell.length_b   1.000
_cell.length_c   1.000
_cell.angle_alpha   90.00
_cell.angle_beta   90.00
_cell.angle_gamma   90.00
#
_symmetry.space_group_name_H-M   'P 1'
#
loop_
_entity.id
_entity.type
_entity.pdbx_description
1 polymer ?
#
loop_
_entity_poly.entity_id
_entity_poly.type
_entity_poly.pdbx_seq_one_letter_code
_entity_poly.pdbx_strand_id
1 'polypeptide(L)'
;MNLLQTPLTLLEIERLLEKELRDEEKDYRIIGDLELTYEEFCFLSLKAKGLQRYENDLAIIEKYRFVTLVTWVFSMRYANIEKESYEAMYNKVNKLQQHTMRKTIHVIAGTFEEYGINTYGLDIYSLEGLFALIGIHAGIPNKAHNRLFNILEESLNYKDMNRFEQQLMLDLEPRMTVIYNYMEEDTKKKLFHETREIFIDCRMNNLSLEELKEKYVYASKSILNSLVCWCEELEYYQNQKEIIALYK
;
A
#
# COMPACT_ATOMS: atom_id res chain seq x y z
N MET A 1 -14.45 8.98 -2.21
CA MET A 1 -14.70 10.25 -1.48
C MET A 1 -13.47 11.10 -1.69
N ASN A 2 -13.58 12.35 -2.13
CA ASN A 2 -12.39 13.18 -2.35
C ASN A 2 -12.09 13.95 -1.05
N LEU A 3 -11.10 13.45 -0.31
CA LEU A 3 -10.71 13.89 1.03
C LEU A 3 -10.21 15.35 1.07
N LEU A 4 -9.55 15.84 0.01
CA LEU A 4 -8.78 17.10 0.02
C LEU A 4 -9.27 18.16 -1.00
N GLN A 5 -10.55 18.14 -1.39
CA GLN A 5 -11.08 19.02 -2.45
C GLN A 5 -11.26 20.49 -2.08
N THR A 6 -11.31 20.84 -0.79
CA THR A 6 -11.38 22.22 -0.34
C THR A 6 -9.98 22.72 0.03
N PRO A 7 -9.70 24.05 -0.09
CA PRO A 7 -8.41 24.60 0.30
C PRO A 7 -8.25 24.54 1.82
N LEU A 8 -7.72 23.41 2.31
CA LEU A 8 -7.41 23.18 3.72
C LEU A 8 -6.02 23.74 4.07
N THR A 9 -5.90 24.22 5.30
CA THR A 9 -4.62 24.47 5.98
C THR A 9 -3.97 23.14 6.36
N LEU A 10 -2.65 23.15 6.56
CA LEU A 10 -1.92 21.94 6.93
C LEU A 10 -2.43 21.32 8.24
N LEU A 11 -2.85 22.16 9.20
CA LEU A 11 -3.41 21.71 10.47
C LEU A 11 -4.80 21.07 10.31
N GLU A 12 -5.63 21.58 9.39
CA GLU A 12 -6.92 20.97 9.07
C GLU A 12 -6.71 19.61 8.39
N ILE A 13 -5.74 19.50 7.49
CA ILE A 13 -5.38 18.23 6.84
C ILE A 13 -4.88 17.23 7.90
N GLU A 14 -3.99 17.62 8.80
CA GLU A 14 -3.51 16.75 9.87
C GLU A 14 -4.66 16.16 10.71
N ARG A 15 -5.58 17.02 11.16
CA ARG A 15 -6.75 16.59 11.95
C ARG A 15 -7.71 15.72 11.17
N LEU A 16 -7.86 15.98 9.87
CA LEU A 16 -8.69 15.18 8.99
C LEU A 16 -8.10 13.78 8.84
N LEU A 17 -6.80 13.67 8.52
CA LEU A 17 -6.12 12.39 8.36
C LEU A 17 -6.09 11.60 9.67
N GLU A 18 -5.87 12.26 10.80
CA GLU A 18 -5.98 11.65 12.12
C GLU A 18 -7.37 11.05 12.34
N LYS A 19 -8.43 11.82 12.04
CA LYS A 19 -9.81 11.37 12.20
C LYS A 19 -10.11 10.17 11.30
N GLU A 20 -9.74 10.24 10.02
CA GLU A 20 -10.01 9.17 9.06
C GLU A 20 -9.27 7.87 9.44
N LEU A 21 -8.01 7.96 9.86
CA LEU A 21 -7.23 6.78 10.27
C LEU A 21 -7.67 6.19 11.61
N ARG A 22 -8.41 6.95 12.44
CA ARG A 22 -9.04 6.45 13.67
C ARG A 22 -10.46 5.92 13.45
N ASP A 23 -11.06 6.13 12.29
CA ASP A 23 -12.46 5.82 12.05
C ASP A 23 -12.63 4.31 11.79
N GLU A 24 -12.93 3.57 12.86
CA GLU A 24 -13.16 2.11 12.82
C GLU A 24 -14.32 1.72 11.88
N GLU A 25 -15.27 2.62 11.60
CA GLU A 25 -16.40 2.34 10.69
C GLU A 25 -15.97 2.28 9.22
N LYS A 26 -14.79 2.82 8.87
CA LYS A 26 -14.30 2.86 7.48
C LYS A 26 -13.66 1.55 7.03
N ASP A 27 -13.27 0.68 7.97
CA ASP A 27 -12.55 -0.58 7.71
C ASP A 27 -11.29 -0.33 6.86
N TYR A 28 -10.49 0.67 7.24
CA TYR A 28 -9.17 0.89 6.65
C TYR A 28 -8.19 -0.14 7.19
N ARG A 29 -7.61 -0.94 6.28
CA ARG A 29 -6.67 -2.03 6.63
C ARG A 29 -5.24 -1.61 6.39
N ILE A 30 -5.04 -0.80 5.36
CA ILE A 30 -3.79 -0.09 5.09
C ILE A 30 -4.04 1.39 4.82
N ILE A 31 -3.03 2.24 4.98
CA ILE A 31 -3.13 3.69 4.71
C ILE A 31 -3.50 3.96 3.24
N GLY A 32 -3.07 3.10 2.31
CA GLY A 32 -3.43 3.16 0.91
C GLY A 32 -4.93 3.00 0.63
N ASP A 33 -5.72 2.48 1.58
CA ASP A 33 -7.18 2.38 1.48
C ASP A 33 -7.89 3.74 1.70
N LEU A 34 -7.16 4.81 2.07
CA LEU A 34 -7.68 6.19 2.03
C LEU A 34 -8.07 6.63 0.61
N GLU A 35 -7.57 5.93 -0.42
CA GLU A 35 -7.90 6.14 -1.85
C GLU A 35 -7.72 7.59 -2.32
N LEU A 36 -6.70 8.31 -1.82
CA LEU A 36 -6.38 9.65 -2.32
C LEU A 36 -6.11 9.62 -3.82
N THR A 37 -6.69 10.56 -4.57
CA THR A 37 -6.39 10.69 -6.00
C THR A 37 -4.97 11.23 -6.21
N TYR A 38 -4.48 11.16 -7.46
CA TYR A 38 -3.18 11.76 -7.80
C TYR A 38 -3.16 13.28 -7.55
N GLU A 39 -4.26 13.97 -7.85
CA GLU A 39 -4.42 15.41 -7.62
C GLU A 39 -4.38 15.75 -6.12
N GLU A 40 -5.04 14.94 -5.29
CA GLU A 40 -5.04 15.10 -3.83
C GLU A 40 -3.64 14.85 -3.25
N PHE A 41 -2.95 13.82 -3.75
CA PHE A 41 -1.55 13.59 -3.42
C PHE A 41 -0.65 14.76 -3.82
N CYS A 42 -0.84 15.35 -5.01
CA CYS A 42 -0.07 16.51 -5.44
C CYS A 42 -0.33 17.73 -4.53
N PHE A 43 -1.59 17.96 -4.18
CA PHE A 43 -1.96 19.01 -3.23
C PHE A 43 -1.33 18.79 -1.85
N LEU A 44 -1.43 17.57 -1.30
CA LEU A 44 -0.82 17.19 -0.02
C LEU A 44 0.69 17.38 -0.06
N SER A 45 1.35 16.91 -1.13
CA SER A 45 2.79 17.03 -1.32
C SER A 45 3.25 18.49 -1.37
N LEU A 46 2.49 19.38 -2.01
CA LEU A 46 2.77 20.82 -2.03
C LEU A 46 2.65 21.44 -0.63
N LYS A 47 1.66 21.03 0.16
CA LYS A 47 1.49 21.49 1.55
C LYS A 47 2.62 20.96 2.44
N ALA A 48 2.96 19.68 2.31
CA ALA A 48 4.04 19.02 3.04
C ALA A 48 5.43 19.54 2.66
N LYS A 49 5.65 20.04 1.43
CA LYS A 49 6.90 20.74 1.06
C LYS A 49 7.21 21.93 1.96
N GLY A 50 6.19 22.59 2.52
CA GLY A 50 6.37 23.64 3.52
C GLY A 50 7.08 23.17 4.80
N LEU A 51 6.95 21.88 5.15
CA LEU A 51 7.58 21.28 6.33
C LEU A 51 9.09 21.10 6.19
N GLN A 52 9.63 21.09 4.97
CA GLN A 52 11.07 20.88 4.74
C GLN A 52 11.94 21.95 5.40
N ARG A 53 11.42 23.17 5.56
CA ARG A 53 12.11 24.28 6.26
C ARG A 53 12.30 24.00 7.76
N TYR A 54 11.59 23.01 8.29
CA TYR A 54 11.55 22.63 9.69
C TYR A 54 12.05 21.20 9.89
N GLU A 55 12.85 20.65 8.96
CA GLU A 55 13.32 19.26 9.01
C GLU A 55 14.16 18.91 10.26
N ASN A 56 14.68 19.92 10.96
CA ASN A 56 15.38 19.77 12.25
C ASN A 56 14.53 20.14 13.47
N ASP A 57 13.27 20.56 13.27
CA ASP A 57 12.33 20.90 14.34
C ASP A 57 11.40 19.72 14.61
N LEU A 58 11.73 18.98 15.67
CA LEU A 58 11.02 17.78 16.07
C LEU A 58 9.57 18.04 16.45
N ALA A 59 9.28 19.20 17.04
CA ALA A 59 7.91 19.55 17.43
C ALA A 59 7.01 19.71 16.20
N ILE A 60 7.59 20.10 15.06
CA ILE A 60 6.86 20.20 13.79
C ILE A 60 6.61 18.81 13.20
N ILE A 61 7.58 17.89 13.25
CA ILE A 61 7.39 16.51 12.76
C ILE A 61 6.30 15.80 13.58
N GLU A 62 6.35 15.93 14.90
CA GLU A 62 5.34 15.35 15.81
C GLU A 62 3.95 15.96 15.59
N LYS A 63 3.89 17.27 15.38
CA LYS A 63 2.64 17.99 15.10
C LYS A 63 2.00 17.61 13.75
N TYR A 64 2.78 17.21 12.76
CA TYR A 64 2.31 16.90 11.40
C TYR A 64 2.67 15.47 10.97
N ARG A 65 2.58 14.53 11.90
CA ARG A 65 2.97 13.13 11.70
C ARG A 65 2.06 12.43 10.70
N PHE A 66 0.76 12.70 10.69
CA PHE A 66 -0.16 12.09 9.74
C PHE A 66 0.04 12.61 8.33
N VAL A 67 0.18 13.92 8.16
CA VAL A 67 0.54 14.51 6.87
C VAL A 67 1.84 13.90 6.37
N THR A 68 2.87 13.79 7.22
CA THR A 68 4.15 13.20 6.83
C THR A 68 3.99 11.76 6.39
N LEU A 69 3.37 10.93 7.23
CA LEU A 69 3.15 9.51 7.00
C LEU A 69 2.34 9.25 5.73
N VAL A 70 1.18 9.89 5.58
CA VAL A 70 0.30 9.72 4.40
C VAL A 70 1.00 10.23 3.14
N THR A 71 1.74 11.34 3.21
CA THR A 71 2.54 11.82 2.07
C THR A 71 3.58 10.77 1.66
N TRP A 72 4.28 10.16 2.61
CA TRP A 72 5.28 9.12 2.33
C TRP A 72 4.64 7.89 1.68
N VAL A 73 3.56 7.37 2.25
CA VAL A 73 2.80 6.24 1.69
C VAL A 73 2.35 6.52 0.26
N PHE A 74 1.69 7.64 0.02
CA PHE A 74 1.15 7.96 -1.31
C PHE A 74 2.22 8.39 -2.31
N SER A 75 3.39 8.85 -1.85
CA SER A 75 4.52 9.05 -2.75
C SER A 75 5.05 7.74 -3.32
N MET A 76 5.01 6.63 -2.57
CA MET A 76 5.34 5.31 -3.12
C MET A 76 4.37 4.89 -4.23
N ARG A 77 3.09 5.26 -4.09
CA ARG A 77 2.03 4.94 -5.06
C ARG A 77 2.09 5.82 -6.31
N TYR A 78 2.28 7.13 -6.14
CA TYR A 78 2.06 8.11 -7.21
C TYR A 78 3.31 8.80 -7.74
N ALA A 79 4.39 8.91 -6.96
CA ALA A 79 5.53 9.70 -7.38
C ALA A 79 6.14 9.17 -8.68
N ASN A 80 6.61 10.10 -9.52
CA ASN A 80 7.23 9.73 -10.78
C ASN A 80 8.52 8.95 -10.48
N ILE A 81 8.65 7.76 -11.09
CA ILE A 81 9.82 6.88 -11.01
C ILE A 81 11.12 7.68 -11.26
N GLU A 82 11.04 8.67 -12.15
CA GLU A 82 12.18 9.49 -12.57
C GLU A 82 12.48 10.70 -11.67
N LYS A 83 11.55 11.15 -10.80
CA LYS A 83 11.71 12.45 -10.11
C LYS A 83 11.66 12.41 -8.58
N GLU A 84 10.92 11.49 -7.97
CA GLU A 84 10.87 11.34 -6.50
C GLU A 84 10.61 9.86 -6.18
N SER A 85 11.65 9.01 -6.31
CA SER A 85 11.55 7.58 -5.99
C SER A 85 11.64 7.31 -4.49
N TYR A 86 11.26 6.09 -4.08
CA TYR A 86 11.58 5.52 -2.76
C TYR A 86 13.01 5.87 -2.32
N GLU A 87 13.98 5.72 -3.23
CA GLU A 87 15.40 5.99 -2.98
C GLU A 87 15.68 7.48 -2.70
N ALA A 88 14.98 8.41 -3.37
CA ALA A 88 15.12 9.84 -3.10
C ALA A 88 14.62 10.19 -1.69
N MET A 89 13.52 9.60 -1.25
CA MET A 89 12.96 9.80 0.10
C MET A 89 13.86 9.15 1.16
N TYR A 90 14.28 7.90 0.94
CA TYR A 90 15.21 7.17 1.79
C TYR A 90 16.50 7.95 1.98
N ASN A 91 17.12 8.39 0.88
CA ASN A 91 18.34 9.19 0.90
C ASN A 91 18.15 10.55 1.58
N LYS A 92 16.96 11.15 1.48
CA LYS A 92 16.67 12.40 2.18
C LYS A 92 16.69 12.21 3.69
N VAL A 93 16.04 11.16 4.19
CA VAL A 93 16.02 10.84 5.63
C VAL A 93 17.41 10.41 6.11
N ASN A 94 18.12 9.60 5.33
CA ASN A 94 19.46 9.11 5.65
C ASN A 94 20.54 10.22 5.69
N LYS A 95 20.29 11.35 5.02
CA LYS A 95 21.17 12.54 5.06
C LYS A 95 20.95 13.44 6.28
N LEU A 96 19.89 13.21 7.06
CA LEU A 96 19.66 13.96 8.29
C LEU A 96 20.75 13.66 9.33
N GLN A 97 20.95 14.57 10.28
CA GLN A 97 21.81 14.29 11.43
C GLN A 97 21.27 13.08 12.19
N GLN A 98 22.16 12.20 12.67
CA GLN A 98 21.77 10.89 13.23
C GLN A 98 20.70 10.99 14.33
N HIS A 99 20.77 12.00 15.20
CA HIS A 99 19.78 12.20 16.25
C HIS A 99 18.42 12.65 15.69
N THR A 100 18.41 13.49 14.64
CA THR A 100 17.20 13.92 13.94
C THR A 100 16.57 12.73 13.22
N MET A 101 17.38 11.97 12.47
CA MET A 101 16.93 10.75 11.77
C MET A 101 16.25 9.77 12.74
N ARG A 102 16.92 9.42 13.85
CA ARG A 102 16.38 8.50 14.86
C ARG A 102 15.04 8.97 15.42
N LYS A 103 14.91 10.27 15.70
CA LYS A 103 13.66 10.82 16.25
C LYS A 103 12.56 10.92 15.19
N THR A 104 12.89 11.27 13.95
CA THR A 104 11.93 11.22 12.84
C THR A 104 11.38 9.81 12.69
N ILE A 105 12.25 8.80 12.68
CA ILE A 105 11.85 7.39 12.64
C ILE A 105 10.95 7.09 13.83
N HIS A 106 11.35 7.46 15.05
CA HIS A 106 10.57 7.19 16.26
C HIS A 106 9.16 7.82 16.24
N VAL A 107 9.02 9.06 15.76
CA VAL A 107 7.72 9.75 15.66
C VAL A 107 6.81 9.04 14.65
N ILE A 108 7.34 8.72 13.46
CA ILE A 108 6.53 8.07 12.42
C ILE A 108 6.21 6.62 12.80
N ALA A 109 7.19 5.87 13.30
CA ALA A 109 7.00 4.51 13.82
C ALA A 109 5.98 4.47 14.96
N GLY A 110 6.13 5.37 15.94
CA GLY A 110 5.19 5.50 17.06
C GLY A 110 3.77 5.84 16.61
N THR A 111 3.59 6.50 15.46
CA THR A 111 2.26 6.76 14.89
C THR A 111 1.54 5.46 14.52
N PHE A 112 2.25 4.43 14.05
CA PHE A 112 1.63 3.13 13.77
C PHE A 112 1.13 2.47 15.06
N GLU A 113 1.98 2.43 16.09
CA GLU A 113 1.67 1.80 17.38
C GLU A 113 0.56 2.55 18.15
N GLU A 114 0.65 3.88 18.25
CA GLU A 114 -0.31 4.73 18.97
C GLU A 114 -1.73 4.66 18.39
N TYR A 115 -1.85 4.34 17.10
CA TYR A 115 -3.12 4.34 16.37
C TYR A 115 -3.53 2.92 15.92
N GLY A 116 -2.83 1.88 16.38
CA GLY A 116 -3.17 0.49 16.08
C GLY A 116 -3.04 0.12 14.59
N ILE A 117 -2.26 0.87 13.82
CA ILE A 117 -2.01 0.58 12.40
C ILE A 117 -1.02 -0.60 12.34
N ASN A 118 -1.38 -1.65 11.60
CA ASN A 118 -0.64 -2.90 11.60
C ASN A 118 0.83 -2.73 11.15
N THR A 119 1.77 -3.23 11.93
CA THR A 119 3.21 -3.14 11.66
C THR A 119 3.78 -4.37 10.94
N TYR A 120 2.95 -5.41 10.75
CA TYR A 120 3.32 -6.69 10.13
C TYR A 120 4.47 -7.42 10.83
N GLY A 121 4.81 -7.02 12.07
CA GLY A 121 5.91 -7.58 12.86
C GLY A 121 7.30 -7.10 12.44
N LEU A 122 7.39 -6.00 11.67
CA LEU A 122 8.66 -5.42 11.22
C LEU A 122 9.36 -4.64 12.35
N ASP A 123 10.70 -4.55 12.28
CA ASP A 123 11.48 -3.60 13.10
C ASP A 123 11.35 -2.17 12.53
N ILE A 124 10.24 -1.53 12.86
CA ILE A 124 9.87 -0.19 12.37
C ILE A 124 10.71 0.94 12.96
N TYR A 125 11.59 0.65 13.92
CA TYR A 125 12.51 1.63 14.49
C TYR A 125 13.86 1.69 13.77
N SER A 126 14.06 0.82 12.77
CA SER A 126 15.10 0.94 11.75
C SER A 126 14.60 1.75 10.54
N LEU A 127 15.51 2.37 9.78
CA LEU A 127 15.13 3.12 8.58
C LEU A 127 14.57 2.19 7.51
N GLU A 128 15.23 1.04 7.32
CA GLU A 128 14.88 0.00 6.38
C GLU A 128 13.51 -0.60 6.71
N GLY A 129 13.27 -0.98 7.97
CA GLY A 129 11.99 -1.54 8.40
C GLY A 129 10.83 -0.54 8.33
N LEU A 130 11.06 0.73 8.67
CA LEU A 130 10.05 1.78 8.52
C LEU A 130 9.66 1.98 7.05
N PHE A 131 10.64 2.06 6.15
CA PHE A 131 10.34 2.25 4.74
C PHE A 131 9.73 1.01 4.07
N ALA A 132 10.12 -0.20 4.50
CA ALA A 132 9.42 -1.43 4.13
C ALA A 132 7.94 -1.37 4.53
N LEU A 133 7.65 -0.96 5.77
CA LEU A 133 6.29 -0.80 6.27
C LEU A 133 5.49 0.24 5.47
N ILE A 134 6.08 1.41 5.18
CA ILE A 134 5.47 2.43 4.31
C ILE A 134 5.13 1.85 2.93
N GLY A 135 6.02 1.02 2.38
CA GLY A 135 5.82 0.30 1.14
C GLY A 135 4.63 -0.65 1.18
N ILE A 136 4.49 -1.44 2.25
CA ILE A 136 3.33 -2.33 2.45
C ILE A 136 2.04 -1.51 2.51
N HIS A 137 2.03 -0.44 3.29
CA HIS A 137 0.85 0.41 3.43
C HIS A 137 0.49 1.21 2.19
N ALA A 138 1.40 1.40 1.23
CA ALA A 138 1.07 2.00 -0.06
C ALA A 138 0.12 1.10 -0.87
N GLY A 139 0.19 -0.21 -0.63
CA GLY A 139 -0.59 -1.21 -1.32
C GLY A 139 -0.22 -1.32 -2.80
N ILE A 140 -0.93 -2.20 -3.50
CA ILE A 140 -0.81 -2.32 -4.95
C ILE A 140 -1.77 -1.31 -5.57
N PRO A 141 -1.35 -0.49 -6.55
CA PRO A 141 -2.26 0.43 -7.22
C PRO A 141 -3.36 -0.33 -7.99
N ASN A 142 -4.61 0.17 -7.94
CA ASN A 142 -5.75 -0.47 -8.60
C ASN A 142 -5.51 -0.81 -10.09
N LYS A 143 -4.78 0.05 -10.81
CA LYS A 143 -4.40 -0.17 -12.23
C LYS A 143 -3.54 -1.43 -12.46
N ALA A 144 -2.84 -1.91 -11.43
CA ALA A 144 -2.00 -3.10 -11.48
C ALA A 144 -2.74 -4.38 -11.05
N HIS A 145 -3.95 -4.28 -10.46
CA HIS A 145 -4.71 -5.42 -9.95
C HIS A 145 -4.99 -6.47 -11.04
N ASN A 146 -5.46 -6.05 -12.23
CA ASN A 146 -5.71 -6.99 -13.32
C ASN A 146 -4.44 -7.75 -13.75
N ARG A 147 -3.28 -7.09 -13.75
CA ARG A 147 -2.02 -7.77 -14.07
C ARG A 147 -1.62 -8.74 -12.97
N LEU A 148 -1.75 -8.33 -11.70
CA LEU A 148 -1.54 -9.20 -10.54
C LEU A 148 -2.37 -10.49 -10.62
N PHE A 149 -3.67 -10.37 -10.85
CA PHE A 149 -4.59 -11.51 -10.87
C PHE A 149 -4.29 -12.47 -12.01
N ASN A 150 -3.89 -11.96 -13.19
CA ASN A 150 -3.43 -12.80 -14.28
C ASN A 150 -2.14 -13.57 -13.93
N ILE A 151 -1.17 -12.92 -13.28
CA ILE A 151 0.06 -13.59 -12.81
C ILE A 151 -0.29 -14.69 -11.79
N LEU A 152 -1.25 -14.41 -10.90
CA LEU A 152 -1.71 -15.39 -9.91
C LEU A 152 -2.42 -16.59 -10.54
N GLU A 153 -3.30 -16.36 -11.52
CA GLU A 153 -3.96 -17.44 -12.28
C GLU A 153 -2.92 -18.29 -13.03
N GLU A 154 -1.95 -17.67 -13.70
CA GLU A 154 -0.83 -18.37 -14.34
C GLU A 154 -0.03 -19.20 -13.32
N SER A 155 0.13 -18.66 -12.10
CA SER A 155 0.89 -19.31 -11.01
C SER A 155 0.24 -20.54 -10.40
N LEU A 156 -1.05 -20.78 -10.65
CA LEU A 156 -1.71 -22.03 -10.23
C LEU A 156 -1.04 -23.26 -10.86
N ASN A 157 -0.44 -23.08 -12.04
CA ASN A 157 0.28 -24.14 -12.75
C ASN A 157 1.76 -24.25 -12.33
N TYR A 158 2.26 -23.39 -11.45
CA TYR A 158 3.67 -23.39 -11.05
C TYR A 158 3.90 -24.42 -9.96
N LYS A 159 4.84 -25.32 -10.21
CA LYS A 159 5.31 -26.29 -9.21
C LYS A 159 6.20 -25.68 -8.14
N ASP A 160 6.78 -24.52 -8.42
CA ASP A 160 7.72 -23.79 -7.55
C ASP A 160 7.28 -22.33 -7.39
N MET A 161 7.27 -21.86 -6.14
CA MET A 161 6.97 -20.48 -5.77
C MET A 161 7.99 -19.49 -6.31
N ASN A 162 9.27 -19.88 -6.46
CA ASN A 162 10.31 -18.96 -6.95
C ASN A 162 9.95 -18.37 -8.33
N ARG A 163 9.28 -19.16 -9.19
CA ARG A 163 8.84 -18.69 -10.51
C ARG A 163 7.75 -17.62 -10.40
N PHE A 164 6.81 -17.80 -9.46
CA PHE A 164 5.78 -16.81 -9.18
C PHE A 164 6.42 -15.50 -8.69
N GLU A 165 7.34 -15.57 -7.72
CA GLU A 165 8.01 -14.39 -7.17
C GLU A 165 8.78 -13.63 -8.24
N GLN A 166 9.54 -14.33 -9.09
CA GLN A 166 10.26 -13.72 -10.20
C GLN A 166 9.33 -13.02 -11.19
N GLN A 167 8.23 -13.68 -11.57
CA GLN A 167 7.29 -13.09 -12.51
C GLN A 167 6.58 -11.87 -11.92
N LEU A 168 6.17 -11.95 -10.65
CA LEU A 168 5.55 -10.84 -9.94
C LEU A 168 6.49 -9.62 -9.92
N MET A 169 7.77 -9.83 -9.62
CA MET A 169 8.79 -8.78 -9.61
C MET A 169 9.08 -8.18 -10.99
N LEU A 170 8.92 -8.95 -12.06
CA LEU A 170 9.14 -8.49 -13.43
C LEU A 170 7.93 -7.73 -14.00
N ASP A 171 6.71 -8.20 -13.69
CA ASP A 171 5.53 -7.89 -14.50
C ASP A 171 4.49 -7.00 -13.81
N LEU A 172 4.54 -6.80 -12.49
CA LEU A 172 3.49 -6.09 -11.76
C LEU A 172 3.54 -4.57 -12.04
N GLU A 173 4.61 -3.90 -11.60
CA GLU A 173 4.92 -2.50 -11.90
C GLU A 173 6.35 -2.20 -11.39
N PRO A 174 7.22 -1.51 -12.14
CA PRO A 174 8.61 -1.27 -11.71
C PRO A 174 8.75 -0.61 -10.33
N ARG A 175 7.77 0.21 -9.92
CA ARG A 175 7.74 0.84 -8.59
C ARG A 175 7.60 -0.19 -7.48
N MET A 176 6.73 -1.17 -7.65
CA MET A 176 6.51 -2.21 -6.64
C MET A 176 7.77 -3.06 -6.49
N THR A 177 8.44 -3.38 -7.61
CA THR A 177 9.73 -4.07 -7.62
C THR A 177 10.78 -3.33 -6.80
N VAL A 178 10.86 -1.99 -6.94
CA VAL A 178 11.78 -1.17 -6.13
C VAL A 178 11.45 -1.32 -4.64
N ILE A 179 10.19 -1.18 -4.25
CA ILE A 179 9.78 -1.30 -2.84
C ILE A 179 10.13 -2.69 -2.28
N TYR A 180 9.76 -3.76 -2.99
CA TYR A 180 10.02 -5.14 -2.56
C TYR A 180 11.52 -5.48 -2.47
N ASN A 181 12.39 -4.80 -3.22
CA ASN A 181 13.83 -4.99 -3.13
C ASN A 181 14.45 -4.42 -1.83
N TYR A 182 13.76 -3.51 -1.14
CA TYR A 182 14.20 -3.01 0.16
C TYR A 182 13.58 -3.76 1.34
N MET A 183 12.67 -4.68 1.08
CA MET A 183 12.13 -5.56 2.12
C MET A 183 13.07 -6.73 2.35
N GLU A 184 13.14 -7.18 3.60
CA GLU A 184 13.76 -8.47 3.92
C GLU A 184 13.07 -9.60 3.15
N GLU A 185 13.86 -10.60 2.76
CA GLU A 185 13.39 -11.70 1.91
C GLU A 185 12.21 -12.46 2.54
N ASP A 186 12.26 -12.69 3.85
CA ASP A 186 11.20 -13.40 4.57
C ASP A 186 9.88 -12.61 4.60
N THR A 187 9.95 -11.29 4.78
CA THR A 187 8.79 -10.39 4.72
C THR A 187 8.14 -10.42 3.34
N LYS A 188 8.96 -10.30 2.29
CA LYS A 188 8.51 -10.34 0.90
C LYS A 188 7.80 -11.65 0.59
N LYS A 189 8.41 -12.78 0.96
CA LYS A 189 7.83 -14.12 0.78
C LYS A 189 6.50 -14.28 1.50
N LYS A 190 6.41 -13.79 2.74
CA LYS A 190 5.15 -13.81 3.50
C LYS A 190 4.05 -13.04 2.79
N LEU A 191 4.34 -11.83 2.30
CA LEU A 191 3.36 -11.01 1.55
C LEU A 191 2.92 -11.69 0.25
N PHE A 192 3.87 -12.25 -0.50
CA PHE A 192 3.58 -12.95 -1.76
C PHE A 192 2.77 -14.23 -1.53
N HIS A 193 3.08 -14.98 -0.48
CA HIS A 193 2.32 -16.14 -0.08
C HIS A 193 0.90 -15.77 0.32
N GLU A 194 0.72 -14.78 1.20
CA GLU A 194 -0.59 -14.30 1.64
C GLU A 194 -1.44 -13.81 0.45
N THR A 195 -0.84 -13.05 -0.47
CA THR A 195 -1.51 -12.60 -1.71
C THR A 195 -1.99 -13.79 -2.56
N ARG A 196 -1.19 -14.86 -2.64
CA ARG A 196 -1.56 -16.08 -3.36
C ARG A 196 -2.64 -16.89 -2.65
N GLU A 197 -2.60 -16.96 -1.33
CA GLU A 197 -3.65 -17.63 -0.53
C GLU A 197 -4.99 -16.91 -0.65
N ILE A 198 -5.01 -15.58 -0.56
CA ILE A 198 -6.20 -14.75 -0.83
C ILE A 198 -6.78 -15.08 -2.21
N PHE A 199 -5.91 -15.16 -3.22
CA PHE A 199 -6.31 -15.51 -4.58
C PHE A 199 -6.94 -16.90 -4.66
N ILE A 200 -6.29 -17.93 -4.12
CA ILE A 200 -6.79 -19.30 -4.13
C ILE A 200 -8.14 -19.39 -3.41
N ASP A 201 -8.27 -18.75 -2.25
CA ASP A 201 -9.51 -18.76 -1.49
C ASP A 201 -10.67 -18.10 -2.24
N CYS A 202 -10.43 -16.98 -2.90
CA CYS A 202 -11.45 -16.33 -3.72
C CYS A 202 -11.78 -17.17 -4.96
N ARG A 203 -10.77 -17.62 -5.70
CA ARG A 203 -10.90 -18.17 -7.05
C ARG A 203 -11.25 -19.65 -7.11
N MET A 204 -10.81 -20.43 -6.12
CA MET A 204 -10.98 -21.89 -6.06
C MET A 204 -11.93 -22.32 -4.94
N ASN A 205 -11.90 -21.63 -3.79
CA ASN A 205 -12.77 -21.94 -2.66
C ASN A 205 -14.05 -21.08 -2.64
N ASN A 206 -14.20 -20.13 -3.58
CA ASN A 206 -15.36 -19.26 -3.73
C ASN A 206 -15.74 -18.53 -2.43
N LEU A 207 -14.74 -18.14 -1.64
CA LEU A 207 -15.01 -17.33 -0.44
C LEU A 207 -15.60 -15.98 -0.86
N SER A 208 -16.66 -15.59 -0.16
CA SER A 208 -17.28 -14.28 -0.32
C SER A 208 -16.35 -13.16 0.17
N LEU A 209 -16.64 -11.93 -0.26
CA LEU A 209 -15.89 -10.76 0.19
C LEU A 209 -15.84 -10.63 1.72
N GLU A 210 -16.95 -10.94 2.42
CA GLU A 210 -17.00 -10.84 3.87
C GLU A 210 -16.15 -11.92 4.55
N GLU A 211 -16.16 -13.16 4.04
CA GLU A 211 -15.28 -14.23 4.56
C GLU A 211 -13.80 -13.91 4.32
N LEU A 212 -13.45 -13.35 3.15
CA LEU A 212 -12.08 -12.91 2.87
C LEU A 212 -11.65 -11.79 3.81
N LYS A 213 -12.55 -10.83 4.09
CA LYS A 213 -12.30 -9.73 5.02
C LYS A 213 -12.07 -10.21 6.45
N GLU A 214 -12.81 -11.22 6.90
CA GLU A 214 -12.65 -11.82 8.23
C GLU A 214 -11.33 -12.62 8.33
N LYS A 215 -11.00 -13.41 7.30
CA LYS A 215 -9.79 -14.24 7.29
C LYS A 215 -8.51 -13.42 7.13
N TYR A 216 -8.52 -12.41 6.26
CA TYR A 216 -7.36 -11.61 5.89
C TYR A 216 -7.48 -10.16 6.37
N VAL A 217 -7.51 -9.99 7.69
CA VAL A 217 -7.78 -8.70 8.38
C VAL A 217 -6.88 -7.55 7.90
N TYR A 218 -5.64 -7.84 7.51
CA TYR A 218 -4.64 -6.82 7.13
C TYR A 218 -4.41 -6.68 5.62
N ALA A 219 -5.19 -7.40 4.79
CA ALA A 219 -5.12 -7.26 3.34
C ALA A 219 -5.85 -5.99 2.88
N SER A 220 -5.35 -5.31 1.85
CA SER A 220 -6.02 -4.12 1.32
C SER A 220 -7.44 -4.42 0.87
N LYS A 221 -8.38 -3.58 1.31
CA LYS A 221 -9.79 -3.65 0.89
C LYS A 221 -9.95 -3.55 -0.62
N SER A 222 -9.15 -2.69 -1.25
CA SER A 222 -9.18 -2.47 -2.71
C SER A 222 -8.78 -3.73 -3.49
N ILE A 223 -7.80 -4.50 -2.99
CA ILE A 223 -7.37 -5.77 -3.60
C ILE A 223 -8.48 -6.81 -3.45
N LEU A 224 -9.04 -6.98 -2.25
CA LEU A 224 -10.10 -7.97 -1.99
C LEU A 224 -11.32 -7.72 -2.89
N ASN A 225 -11.81 -6.47 -2.93
CA ASN A 225 -12.93 -6.10 -3.78
C ASN A 225 -12.63 -6.34 -5.27
N SER A 226 -11.45 -5.91 -5.73
CA SER A 226 -11.09 -6.05 -7.14
C SER A 226 -10.97 -7.51 -7.56
N LEU A 227 -10.47 -8.37 -6.66
CA LEU A 227 -10.31 -9.80 -6.91
C LEU A 227 -11.66 -10.50 -7.05
N VAL A 228 -12.60 -10.24 -6.14
CA VAL A 228 -13.95 -10.80 -6.21
C VAL A 228 -14.62 -10.41 -7.53
N CYS A 229 -14.60 -9.11 -7.87
CA CYS A 229 -15.16 -8.65 -9.15
C CYS A 229 -14.47 -9.30 -10.36
N TRP A 230 -13.15 -9.46 -10.32
CA TRP A 230 -12.40 -10.11 -11.38
C TRP A 230 -12.79 -11.58 -11.57
N CYS A 231 -13.01 -12.31 -10.48
CA CYS A 231 -13.49 -13.69 -10.53
C CYS A 231 -14.90 -13.78 -11.12
N GLU A 232 -15.83 -12.91 -10.71
CA GLU A 232 -17.20 -12.84 -11.24
C GLU A 232 -17.22 -12.55 -12.75
N GLU A 233 -16.40 -11.59 -13.21
CA GLU A 233 -16.25 -11.29 -14.64
C GLU A 233 -15.72 -12.49 -15.43
N LEU A 234 -14.73 -13.19 -14.90
CA LEU A 234 -14.11 -14.34 -15.54
C LEU A 234 -15.11 -15.50 -15.72
N GLU A 235 -15.90 -15.80 -14.69
CA GLU A 235 -16.97 -16.82 -14.74
C GLU A 235 -18.04 -16.45 -15.76
N TYR A 236 -18.47 -15.18 -15.78
CA TYR A 236 -19.45 -14.69 -16.75
C TYR A 236 -18.97 -14.92 -18.20
N TYR A 237 -17.73 -14.57 -18.51
CA TYR A 237 -17.17 -14.76 -19.86
C TYR A 237 -16.97 -16.24 -20.22
N GLN A 238 -16.64 -17.10 -19.26
CA GLN A 238 -16.55 -18.55 -19.48
C GLN A 238 -17.93 -19.13 -19.83
N ASN A 239 -18.95 -18.80 -19.04
CA ASN A 239 -20.32 -19.23 -19.27
C ASN A 239 -20.85 -18.78 -20.64
N GLN A 240 -20.56 -17.54 -21.07
CA GLN A 240 -20.93 -17.07 -22.40
C GLN A 240 -20.25 -17.86 -23.54
N LYS A 241 -18.97 -18.19 -23.39
CA LYS A 241 -18.23 -18.98 -24.40
C LYS A 241 -18.79 -20.39 -24.52
N GLU A 242 -19.14 -21.03 -23.40
CA GLU A 242 -19.76 -22.36 -23.39
C GLU A 242 -21.14 -22.34 -24.06
N ILE A 243 -21.97 -21.33 -23.75
CA ILE A 243 -23.26 -21.13 -24.42
C ILE A 243 -23.06 -21.00 -25.94
N ILE A 244 -22.14 -20.14 -26.39
CA ILE A 244 -21.87 -19.96 -27.84
C ILE A 244 -21.37 -21.27 -28.49
N ALA A 245 -20.58 -22.07 -27.77
CA ALA A 245 -20.09 -23.36 -28.26
C ALA A 245 -21.20 -24.41 -28.38
N LEU A 246 -22.24 -24.36 -27.54
CA LEU A 246 -23.40 -25.26 -27.60
C LEU A 246 -24.37 -24.94 -28.74
N TYR A 247 -24.31 -23.72 -29.30
CA TYR A 247 -25.18 -23.24 -30.39
C TYR A 247 -24.47 -23.15 -31.76
N LYS A 248 -23.27 -23.71 -31.90
CA LYS A 248 -22.53 -23.87 -33.17
C LYS A 248 -22.39 -25.34 -33.54
#